data_AF-A0A5B9Y5Q1-F1
#
_entry.id   AF-A0A5B9Y5Q1-F1
#
_cell.length_a   1.000
_cell.length_b   1.000
_cell.length_c   1.000
_cell.angle_alpha   90.00
_cell.angle_beta   90.00
_cell.angle_gamma   90.00
#
_symmetry.space_group_name_H-M   'P 1'
#
loop_
_entity.id
_entity.type
_entity.pdbx_description
1 polymer ?
#
loop_
_entity_poly.entity_id
_entity_poly.type
_entity_poly.pdbx_seq_one_letter_code
_entity_poly.pdbx_strand_id
1 'polypeptide(L)'
;MILATTTEILNTLFTGVSTVTVVLASLILPLLLKKNSDKNNKLIAAQEALTNAFDKYFSEDFVKNDFAWYCAEILAIQKRFSLTTVHCINCKKKCTTTKYMDYFKKTIRAIPEVNNFSFKSRKWTFKIEMSVLSCYKCKSNKTIKDIKNVIK
;
A
#
# COMPACT_ATOMS: atom_id res chain seq x y z
N MET A 1 1.46 62.46 11.22
CA MET A 1 0.80 62.10 9.94
C MET A 1 1.50 60.93 9.25
N ILE A 2 2.82 60.98 9.02
CA ILE A 2 3.61 59.92 8.34
C ILE A 2 3.47 58.53 8.99
N LEU A 3 3.50 58.45 10.32
CA LEU A 3 3.43 57.17 11.04
C LEU A 3 2.09 56.44 10.84
N ALA A 4 0.98 57.18 10.84
CA ALA A 4 -0.37 56.63 10.63
C ALA A 4 -0.53 56.08 9.21
N THR A 5 -0.04 56.82 8.20
CA THR A 5 -0.07 56.38 6.81
C THR A 5 0.78 55.12 6.60
N THR A 6 1.95 55.02 7.25
CA THR A 6 2.78 53.80 7.16
C THR A 6 2.15 52.59 7.84
N THR A 7 1.44 52.76 8.96
CA THR A 7 0.74 51.67 9.63
C THR A 7 -0.48 51.19 8.85
N GLU A 8 -1.19 52.08 8.16
CA GLU A 8 -2.31 51.73 7.28
C GLU A 8 -1.84 50.92 6.06
N ILE A 9 -0.71 51.31 5.45
CA ILE A 9 -0.12 50.59 4.32
C ILE A 9 0.32 49.17 4.75
N LEU A 10 0.99 49.05 5.90
CA LEU A 10 1.40 47.75 6.45
C LEU A 10 0.20 46.87 6.77
N ASN A 11 -0.83 47.41 7.43
CA ASN A 11 -2.06 46.67 7.74
C ASN A 11 -2.75 46.19 6.45
N THR A 12 -2.85 47.05 5.44
CA THR A 12 -3.47 46.69 4.15
C THR A 12 -2.68 45.60 3.43
N LEU A 13 -1.35 45.64 3.47
CA LEU A 13 -0.51 44.58 2.92
C LEU A 13 -0.69 43.25 3.67
N PHE A 14 -0.69 43.28 5.00
CA PHE A 14 -0.91 42.07 5.81
C PHE A 14 -2.31 41.50 5.58
N THR A 15 -3.35 42.34 5.55
CA THR A 15 -4.71 41.91 5.22
C THR A 15 -4.77 41.32 3.81
N GLY A 16 -4.14 41.95 2.81
CA GLY A 16 -4.07 41.43 1.45
C GLY A 16 -3.40 40.05 1.39
N VAL A 17 -2.25 39.88 2.05
CA VAL A 17 -1.54 38.58 2.12
C VAL A 17 -2.39 37.53 2.85
N SER A 18 -3.03 37.88 3.96
CA SER A 18 -3.91 36.97 4.70
C SER A 18 -5.13 36.56 3.87
N THR A 19 -5.80 37.49 3.19
CA THR A 19 -6.96 37.19 2.34
C THR A 19 -6.56 36.28 1.17
N VAL A 20 -5.45 36.57 0.49
CA VAL A 20 -4.93 35.72 -0.59
C VAL A 20 -4.60 34.33 -0.06
N THR A 21 -3.94 34.24 1.11
CA THR A 21 -3.59 32.95 1.73
C THR A 21 -4.83 32.14 2.09
N VAL A 22 -5.85 32.76 2.67
CA VAL A 22 -7.11 32.09 3.03
C VAL A 22 -7.82 31.60 1.77
N VAL A 23 -7.92 32.42 0.71
CA VAL A 23 -8.55 32.02 -0.56
C VAL A 23 -7.80 30.86 -1.21
N LEU A 24 -6.46 30.93 -1.28
CA LEU A 24 -5.66 29.82 -1.79
C LEU A 24 -5.83 28.56 -0.95
N ALA A 25 -5.80 28.66 0.37
CA ALA A 25 -6.00 27.53 1.26
C ALA A 25 -7.40 26.92 1.09
N SER A 26 -8.46 27.72 0.96
CA SER A 26 -9.82 27.26 0.71
C SER A 26 -9.98 26.53 -0.62
N LEU A 27 -9.18 26.85 -1.63
CA LEU A 27 -9.19 26.16 -2.92
C LEU A 27 -8.31 24.89 -2.93
N ILE A 28 -7.14 24.95 -2.28
CA ILE A 28 -6.16 23.85 -2.27
C ILE A 28 -6.57 22.75 -1.29
N LEU A 29 -7.09 23.10 -0.11
CA LEU A 29 -7.37 22.15 0.95
C LEU A 29 -8.40 21.07 0.54
N PRO A 30 -9.54 21.40 -0.12
CA PRO A 30 -10.47 20.38 -0.61
C PRO A 30 -9.83 19.42 -1.63
N LEU A 31 -8.96 19.94 -2.51
CA LEU A 31 -8.24 19.12 -3.48
C LEU A 31 -7.27 18.15 -2.80
N LEU A 32 -6.53 18.61 -1.78
CA LEU A 32 -5.64 17.77 -0.99
C LEU A 32 -6.39 16.73 -0.17
N LEU A 33 -7.50 17.10 0.47
CA LEU A 33 -8.36 16.19 1.24
C LEU A 33 -8.98 15.12 0.36
N LYS A 34 -9.57 15.49 -0.78
CA LYS A 34 -10.12 14.54 -1.77
C LYS A 34 -9.04 13.60 -2.28
N LYS A 35 -7.89 14.16 -2.69
CA LYS A 35 -6.74 13.37 -3.14
C LYS A 35 -6.24 12.42 -2.06
N ASN A 36 -6.28 12.77 -0.78
CA ASN A 36 -5.85 11.88 0.29
C ASN A 36 -6.90 10.80 0.63
N SER A 37 -8.18 11.17 0.59
CA SER A 37 -9.30 10.23 0.76
C SER A 37 -9.29 9.17 -0.33
N ASP A 38 -9.21 9.57 -1.61
CA ASP A 38 -9.15 8.65 -2.75
C ASP A 38 -7.99 7.66 -2.64
N LYS A 39 -6.86 8.11 -2.08
CA LYS A 39 -5.68 7.28 -1.84
C LYS A 39 -5.91 6.24 -0.76
N ASN A 40 -6.46 6.66 0.37
CA ASN A 40 -6.77 5.76 1.48
C ASN A 40 -7.83 4.74 1.08
N ASN A 41 -8.88 5.18 0.38
CA ASN A 41 -9.95 4.30 -0.11
C ASN A 41 -9.40 3.23 -1.06
N LYS A 42 -8.49 3.60 -1.97
CA LYS A 42 -7.83 2.62 -2.85
C LYS A 42 -6.97 1.60 -2.10
N LEU A 43 -6.28 2.02 -1.04
CA LEU A 43 -5.48 1.11 -0.21
C LEU A 43 -6.38 0.16 0.59
N ILE A 44 -7.43 0.69 1.21
CA ILE A 44 -8.43 -0.08 1.95
C ILE A 44 -9.08 -1.11 1.03
N ALA A 45 -9.57 -0.70 -0.15
CA ALA A 45 -10.18 -1.59 -1.12
C ALA A 45 -9.22 -2.70 -1.60
N ALA A 46 -7.92 -2.40 -1.70
CA ALA A 46 -6.92 -3.41 -2.03
C ALA A 46 -6.75 -4.41 -0.88
N GLN A 47 -6.66 -3.92 0.35
CA GLN A 47 -6.51 -4.76 1.54
C GLN A 47 -7.75 -5.64 1.76
N GLU A 48 -8.95 -5.09 1.61
CA GLU A 48 -10.22 -5.84 1.66
C GLU A 48 -10.28 -6.92 0.58
N ALA A 49 -9.83 -6.63 -0.65
CA ALA A 49 -9.79 -7.63 -1.71
C ALA A 49 -8.87 -8.81 -1.36
N LEU A 50 -7.72 -8.56 -0.72
CA LEU A 50 -6.83 -9.62 -0.24
C LEU A 50 -7.48 -10.44 0.87
N THR A 51 -8.06 -9.78 1.88
CA THR A 51 -8.73 -10.45 3.00
C THR A 51 -9.89 -11.31 2.50
N ASN A 52 -10.73 -10.78 1.61
CA ASN A 52 -11.83 -11.52 1.01
C ASN A 52 -11.35 -12.74 0.20
N ALA A 53 -10.25 -12.62 -0.54
CA ALA A 53 -9.69 -13.74 -1.29
C ALA A 53 -9.14 -14.83 -0.33
N PHE A 54 -8.54 -14.41 0.78
CA PHE A 54 -8.04 -15.31 1.82
C PHE A 54 -9.19 -16.04 2.52
N ASP A 55 -10.21 -15.31 2.97
CA ASP A 55 -11.37 -15.88 3.66
C ASP A 55 -12.10 -16.88 2.76
N LYS A 56 -12.27 -16.56 1.47
CA LYS A 56 -12.86 -17.47 0.48
C LYS A 56 -12.03 -18.72 0.20
N TYR A 57 -10.71 -18.66 0.37
CA TYR A 57 -9.83 -19.81 0.19
C TYR A 57 -9.82 -20.75 1.40
N PHE A 58 -10.02 -20.21 2.61
CA PHE A 58 -10.09 -21.00 3.85
C PHE A 58 -11.52 -21.32 4.30
N SER A 59 -12.54 -20.73 3.67
CA SER A 59 -13.95 -20.97 4.00
C SER A 59 -14.40 -22.36 3.54
N GLU A 60 -15.11 -23.04 4.42
CA GLU A 60 -15.76 -24.33 4.16
C GLU A 60 -16.94 -24.19 3.18
N ASP A 61 -17.52 -22.98 3.05
CA ASP A 61 -18.64 -22.71 2.15
C ASP A 61 -18.23 -22.72 0.67
N PHE A 62 -16.93 -22.54 0.38
CA PHE A 62 -16.40 -22.45 -0.97
C PHE A 62 -15.40 -23.57 -1.29
N VAL A 63 -15.84 -24.82 -1.13
CA VAL A 63 -15.02 -26.04 -1.35
C VAL A 63 -14.34 -26.12 -2.74
N LYS A 64 -14.86 -25.40 -3.74
CA LYS A 64 -14.26 -25.32 -5.09
C LYS A 64 -13.05 -24.39 -5.20
N ASN A 65 -12.80 -23.54 -4.20
CA ASN A 65 -11.71 -22.58 -4.21
C ASN A 65 -10.41 -23.27 -3.82
N ASP A 66 -9.75 -23.84 -4.83
CA ASP A 66 -8.44 -24.46 -4.65
C ASP A 66 -7.29 -23.41 -4.64
N PHE A 67 -6.07 -23.88 -4.42
CA PHE A 67 -4.90 -23.00 -4.40
C PHE A 67 -4.64 -22.31 -5.75
N ALA A 68 -5.04 -22.95 -6.85
CA ALA A 68 -4.91 -22.37 -8.18
C ALA A 68 -5.86 -21.17 -8.33
N TRP A 69 -7.09 -21.28 -7.84
CA TRP A 69 -8.05 -20.19 -7.73
C TRP A 69 -7.48 -19.05 -6.87
N TYR A 70 -6.94 -19.35 -5.69
CA TYR A 70 -6.36 -18.32 -4.83
C TYR A 70 -5.19 -17.59 -5.51
N CYS A 71 -4.29 -18.31 -6.17
CA CYS A 71 -3.21 -17.69 -6.95
C CYS A 71 -3.72 -16.81 -8.09
N ALA A 72 -4.80 -17.22 -8.77
CA ALA A 72 -5.42 -16.45 -9.84
C ALA A 72 -6.04 -15.15 -9.30
N GLU A 73 -6.67 -15.20 -8.12
CA GLU A 73 -7.22 -14.00 -7.49
C GLU A 73 -6.15 -13.02 -7.02
N ILE A 74 -5.06 -13.51 -6.42
CA ILE A 74 -3.92 -12.64 -6.07
C ILE A 74 -3.35 -11.95 -7.32
N LEU A 75 -3.26 -12.67 -8.46
CA LEU A 75 -2.87 -12.08 -9.75
C LEU A 75 -3.90 -11.05 -10.28
N ALA A 76 -5.20 -11.32 -10.11
CA ALA A 76 -6.26 -10.40 -10.50
C ALA A 76 -6.20 -9.10 -9.69
N ILE A 77 -6.02 -9.20 -8.37
CA ILE A 77 -5.80 -8.06 -7.47
C ILE A 77 -4.56 -7.27 -7.91
N GLN A 78 -3.45 -7.94 -8.21
CA GLN A 78 -2.24 -7.27 -8.72
C GLN A 78 -2.48 -6.46 -9.99
N LYS A 79 -3.23 -7.02 -10.95
CA LYS A 79 -3.59 -6.31 -12.19
C LYS A 79 -4.54 -5.13 -11.90
N ARG A 80 -5.58 -5.35 -11.09
CA ARG A 80 -6.59 -4.35 -10.73
C ARG A 80 -5.99 -3.10 -10.11
N PHE A 81 -4.96 -3.26 -9.27
CA PHE A 81 -4.27 -2.16 -8.60
C PHE A 81 -2.93 -1.77 -9.27
N SER A 82 -2.67 -2.24 -10.50
CA SER A 82 -1.47 -1.91 -11.29
C SER A 82 -0.15 -2.17 -10.56
N LEU A 83 -0.08 -3.29 -9.83
CA LEU A 83 1.08 -3.67 -9.03
C LEU A 83 2.11 -4.37 -9.90
N THR A 84 3.26 -3.73 -10.08
CA THR A 84 4.36 -4.28 -10.89
C THR A 84 5.50 -4.87 -10.04
N THR A 85 5.54 -4.52 -8.75
CA THR A 85 6.63 -4.89 -7.84
C THR A 85 6.11 -5.33 -6.50
N VAL A 86 6.81 -6.30 -5.92
CA VAL A 86 6.58 -6.84 -4.58
C VAL A 86 7.81 -6.55 -3.71
N HIS A 87 7.57 -6.05 -2.52
CA HIS A 87 8.60 -5.78 -1.52
C HIS A 87 8.70 -6.92 -0.51
N CYS A 88 9.86 -7.55 -0.40
CA CYS A 88 10.09 -8.58 0.60
C CYS A 88 10.48 -7.93 1.93
N ILE A 89 9.75 -8.24 3.01
CA ILE A 89 10.02 -7.73 4.36
C ILE A 89 11.31 -8.36 4.92
N ASN A 90 11.53 -9.67 4.70
CA ASN A 90 12.69 -10.38 5.23
C ASN A 90 14.02 -9.88 4.64
N CYS A 91 14.14 -9.81 3.31
CA CYS A 91 15.39 -9.38 2.67
C CYS A 91 15.40 -7.91 2.23
N LYS A 92 14.31 -7.15 2.45
CA LYS A 92 14.11 -5.75 2.05
C LYS A 92 14.26 -5.47 0.55
N LYS A 93 14.45 -6.50 -0.28
CA LYS A 93 14.60 -6.37 -1.74
C LYS A 93 13.25 -6.28 -2.43
N LYS A 94 13.23 -5.59 -3.57
CA LYS A 94 12.10 -5.59 -4.50
C LYS A 94 12.26 -6.71 -5.53
N CYS A 95 11.14 -7.27 -5.94
CA CYS A 95 11.03 -8.26 -7.00
C CYS A 95 9.83 -7.94 -7.90
N THR A 96 9.85 -8.43 -9.14
CA THR A 96 8.71 -8.28 -10.04
C THR A 96 7.59 -9.21 -9.59
N THR A 97 6.33 -8.78 -9.76
CA THR A 97 5.15 -9.59 -9.43
C THR A 97 5.16 -10.94 -10.13
N THR A 98 5.54 -10.98 -11.40
CA THR A 98 5.67 -12.22 -12.20
C THR A 98 6.58 -13.25 -11.53
N LYS A 99 7.84 -12.89 -11.28
CA LYS A 99 8.83 -13.78 -10.64
C LYS A 99 8.41 -14.20 -9.24
N TYR A 100 7.75 -13.30 -8.50
CA TYR A 100 7.23 -13.64 -7.18
C TYR A 100 6.11 -14.68 -7.26
N MET A 101 5.15 -14.52 -8.17
CA MET A 101 4.04 -15.45 -8.31
C MET A 101 4.49 -16.83 -8.80
N ASP A 102 5.51 -16.91 -9.66
CA ASP A 102 6.12 -18.18 -10.06
C ASP A 102 6.77 -18.92 -8.87
N TYR A 103 7.36 -18.17 -7.94
CA TYR A 103 7.89 -18.69 -6.69
C TYR A 103 6.77 -19.11 -5.72
N PHE A 104 5.74 -18.28 -5.58
CA PHE A 104 4.60 -18.51 -4.70
C PHE A 104 3.88 -19.82 -5.05
N LYS A 105 3.67 -20.08 -6.35
CA LYS A 105 3.05 -21.33 -6.84
C LYS A 105 3.81 -22.59 -6.46
N LYS A 106 5.14 -22.51 -6.28
CA LYS A 106 6.04 -23.66 -6.08
C LYS A 106 6.44 -23.88 -4.62
N THR A 107 6.15 -22.93 -3.72
CA THR A 107 6.65 -22.97 -2.35
C THR A 107 5.77 -23.83 -1.44
N ILE A 108 6.38 -24.44 -0.42
CA ILE A 108 5.69 -25.26 0.58
C ILE A 108 4.67 -24.40 1.31
N ARG A 109 3.42 -24.84 1.26
CA ARG A 109 2.24 -24.11 1.74
C ARG A 109 2.12 -24.25 3.26
N ALA A 110 3.02 -23.62 4.01
CA ALA A 110 2.79 -23.42 5.43
C ALA A 110 1.88 -22.19 5.61
N ILE A 111 0.92 -22.27 6.53
CA ILE A 111 -0.11 -21.24 6.83
C ILE A 111 0.45 -19.80 6.95
N PRO A 112 1.70 -19.53 7.41
CA PRO A 112 2.22 -18.17 7.39
C PRO A 112 2.32 -17.61 5.97
N GLU A 113 2.66 -18.40 4.96
CA GLU A 113 3.00 -17.91 3.62
C GLU A 113 1.80 -17.47 2.79
N VAL A 114 0.61 -18.01 3.08
CA VAL A 114 -0.61 -17.77 2.31
C VAL A 114 -1.23 -16.39 2.64
N ASN A 115 -0.96 -15.84 3.84
CA ASN A 115 -1.53 -14.57 4.33
C ASN A 115 -0.52 -13.41 4.44
N ASN A 116 0.63 -13.51 3.77
CA ASN A 116 1.71 -12.54 3.96
C ASN A 116 1.60 -11.29 3.07
N PHE A 117 0.53 -11.15 2.30
CA PHE A 117 0.32 -10.01 1.43
C PHE A 117 -0.20 -8.81 2.23
N SER A 118 0.52 -7.70 2.18
CA SER A 118 0.06 -6.44 2.77
C SER A 118 0.32 -5.28 1.83
N PHE A 119 -0.57 -4.30 1.80
CA PHE A 119 -0.38 -3.09 1.01
C PHE A 119 0.22 -1.95 1.81
N LYS A 120 1.18 -1.25 1.21
CA LYS A 120 1.73 0.00 1.75
C LYS A 120 1.67 1.10 0.71
N SER A 121 1.31 2.30 1.15
CA SER A 121 1.40 3.51 0.34
C SER A 121 2.81 4.11 0.44
N ARG A 122 3.42 4.47 -0.69
CA ARG A 122 4.69 5.21 -0.71
C ARG A 122 4.45 6.71 -0.47
N LYS A 123 5.30 7.34 0.37
CA LYS A 123 5.14 8.74 0.81
C LYS A 123 5.23 9.80 -0.31
N TRP A 124 6.04 9.56 -1.35
CA TRP A 124 6.40 10.57 -2.36
C TRP A 124 5.59 10.49 -3.65
N THR A 125 5.28 9.29 -4.12
CA THR A 125 4.36 9.05 -5.23
C THR A 125 3.33 8.08 -4.73
N PHE A 126 2.04 8.37 -4.94
CA PHE A 126 0.98 7.44 -4.55
C PHE A 126 1.04 6.23 -5.46
N LYS A 127 1.86 5.27 -5.04
CA LYS A 127 2.00 3.97 -5.63
C LYS A 127 1.72 2.98 -4.51
N ILE A 128 0.71 2.15 -4.73
CA ILE A 128 0.41 1.02 -3.87
C ILE A 128 1.54 0.01 -4.09
N GLU A 129 2.22 -0.38 -3.02
CA GLU A 129 3.25 -1.41 -3.04
C GLU A 129 2.74 -2.63 -2.29
N MET A 130 2.80 -3.80 -2.92
CA MET A 130 2.55 -5.07 -2.25
C MET A 130 3.79 -5.50 -1.48
N SER A 131 3.61 -5.86 -0.22
CA SER A 131 4.65 -6.41 0.65
C SER A 131 4.36 -7.87 0.95
N VAL A 132 5.43 -8.67 1.04
CA VAL A 132 5.40 -10.11 1.34
C VAL A 132 6.46 -10.42 2.38
N LEU A 133 6.25 -11.45 3.20
CA LEU A 133 7.21 -11.82 4.25
C LEU A 133 8.54 -12.31 3.66
N SER A 134 8.48 -13.27 2.75
CA SER A 134 9.65 -13.91 2.12
C SER A 134 9.50 -13.90 0.58
N CYS A 135 10.61 -13.94 -0.15
CA CYS A 135 10.62 -14.05 -1.61
C CYS A 135 11.66 -15.09 -2.06
N TYR A 136 11.71 -15.40 -3.36
CA TYR A 136 12.67 -16.36 -3.92
C TYR A 136 14.14 -16.04 -3.60
N LYS A 137 14.50 -14.76 -3.42
CA LYS A 137 15.86 -14.33 -3.04
C LYS A 137 16.20 -14.62 -1.57
N CYS A 138 15.20 -14.91 -0.74
CA CYS A 138 15.41 -15.27 0.66
C CYS A 138 15.94 -16.70 0.81
N LYS A 139 15.60 -17.63 -0.10
CA LYS A 139 16.09 -19.01 -0.04
C LYS A 139 17.55 -19.16 -0.52
N SER A 140 18.04 -18.25 -1.36
CA SER A 140 19.44 -18.25 -1.81
C SER A 140 20.40 -17.69 -0.76
N ASN A 141 19.90 -16.92 0.20
CA ASN A 141 20.68 -16.47 1.35
C ASN A 141 20.42 -17.47 2.49
N LYS A 142 21.48 -18.07 3.04
CA LYS A 142 21.48 -18.92 4.25
C LYS A 142 21.10 -18.13 5.53
N THR A 143 20.07 -17.29 5.48
CA THR A 143 19.51 -16.54 6.60
C THR A 143 18.04 -16.85 6.78
N ILE A 144 17.67 -18.11 6.55
CA ILE A 144 16.47 -18.68 7.14
C ILE A 144 16.91 -19.13 8.54
N LYS A 145 16.68 -18.29 9.55
CA LYS A 145 16.42 -18.87 10.87
C LYS A 145 15.15 -19.68 10.66
N ASP A 146 15.28 -20.99 10.67
CA ASP A 146 14.18 -21.91 10.50
C ASP A 146 13.01 -21.49 11.39
N ILE A 147 11.89 -21.18 10.75
CA ILE A 147 10.60 -20.88 11.42
C ILE A 147 10.10 -22.10 12.23
N LYS A 148 10.84 -23.20 12.23
CA LYS A 148 10.61 -24.38 13.09
C LYS A 148 10.70 -24.10 14.60
N ASN A 149 11.27 -22.97 15.02
CA ASN A 149 11.39 -22.63 16.45
C ASN A 149 10.34 -21.62 16.98
N VAL A 150 9.35 -21.22 16.18
CA VAL A 150 8.29 -20.30 16.64
C VAL A 150 6.99 -21.05 17.02
N ILE A 151 6.93 -22.35 16.71
CA ILE A 151 5.82 -23.23 17.09
C ILE A 151 6.38 -24.32 18.01
N LYS A 152 6.66 -23.94 19.26
CA LYS A 152 6.77 -24.86 20.39
C LYS A 152 6.09 -24.21 21.59
#